data_AF-A0A0F0G9S9-F1
#
_entry.id   AF-A0A0F0G9S9-F1
#
_cell.length_a   1.000
_cell.length_b   1.000
_cell.length_c   1.000
_cell.angle_alpha   90.00
_cell.angle_beta   90.00
_cell.angle_gamma   90.00
#
_symmetry.space_group_name_H-M   'P 1'
#
loop_
_entity.id
_entity.type
_entity.pdbx_description
1 polymer ?
#
loop_
_entity_poly.entity_id
_entity_poly.type
_entity_poly.pdbx_seq_one_letter_code
_entity_poly.pdbx_strand_id
1 'polypeptide(L)' 'TPAALAGFLRSELVGEQPAAAAVTGPVVALDDDAIAIVGMNCRYPGGVESPEDLWRLVSQAQDAISGFPAGRG' A
#
# COMPACT_ATOMS: atom_id res chain seq x y z
N THR A 1 -37.66 1.63 -0.02
CA THR A 1 -37.67 1.70 1.47
C THR A 1 -36.27 1.94 1.97
N PRO A 2 -36.07 2.46 3.19
CA PRO A 2 -34.74 2.65 3.77
C PRO A 2 -33.87 1.38 3.74
N ALA A 3 -34.47 0.20 3.94
CA ALA A 3 -33.78 -1.09 3.88
C ALA A 3 -33.21 -1.43 2.48
N ALA A 4 -33.94 -1.10 1.41
CA ALA A 4 -33.47 -1.34 0.04
C ALA A 4 -32.26 -0.46 -0.33
N LEU A 5 -32.29 0.81 0.08
CA LEU A 5 -31.16 1.73 -0.13
C LEU A 5 -29.93 1.30 0.69
N ALA A 6 -30.12 0.88 1.94
CA ALA A 6 -29.03 0.37 2.76
C ALA A 6 -28.39 -0.90 2.15
N GLY A 7 -29.18 -1.77 1.50
CA GLY A 7 -28.68 -2.93 0.76
C GLY A 7 -27.84 -2.52 -0.46
N PHE A 8 -28.35 -1.58 -1.26
CA PHE A 8 -27.66 -1.07 -2.45
C PHE A 8 -26.35 -0.34 -2.12
N LEU A 9 -26.33 0.50 -1.09
CA LEU A 9 -25.10 1.19 -0.67
C LEU A 9 -24.05 0.21 -0.14
N ARG A 10 -24.47 -0.87 0.51
CA ARG A 10 -23.56 -1.90 1.00
C ARG A 10 -22.88 -2.64 -0.15
N SER A 11 -23.61 -2.97 -1.22
CA SER A 11 -23.02 -3.63 -2.40
C SER A 11 -22.06 -2.71 -3.15
N GLU A 12 -22.39 -1.42 -3.29
CA GLU A 12 -21.51 -0.46 -3.97
C GLU A 12 -20.23 -0.17 -3.19
N LEU A 13 -20.31 -0.01 -1.87
CA LEU A 13 -19.16 0.42 -1.04
C LEU A 13 -18.21 -0.73 -0.68
N VAL A 14 -18.73 -1.95 -0.50
CA VAL A 14 -17.94 -3.11 -0.04
C VAL A 14 -17.63 -4.07 -1.20
N GLY A 15 -18.34 -3.94 -2.34
CA GLY A 15 -18.32 -4.93 -3.42
C GLY A 15 -19.16 -6.17 -3.10
N GLU A 16 -19.38 -7.04 -4.08
CA GLU A 16 -19.91 -8.39 -3.81
C GLU A 16 -18.82 -9.19 -3.08
N GLN A 17 -18.97 -9.33 -1.77
CA GLN A 17 -18.10 -10.21 -0.99
C GLN A 17 -18.58 -11.65 -1.20
N PRO A 18 -17.85 -12.49 -1.95
CA PRO A 18 -18.18 -13.91 -1.99
C PRO A 18 -18.16 -14.42 -0.55
N ALA A 19 -19.18 -15.20 -0.17
CA ALA A 19 -19.18 -15.86 1.13
C ALA A 19 -17.88 -16.67 1.21
N ALA A 20 -16.97 -16.27 2.10
CA ALA A 20 -15.69 -16.92 2.25
C ALA A 20 -15.94 -18.36 2.68
N ALA A 21 -15.83 -19.30 1.73
CA ALA A 21 -15.78 -20.71 2.05
C ALA A 21 -14.53 -20.92 2.89
N ALA A 22 -14.71 -21.39 4.12
CA ALA A 22 -13.59 -21.73 4.99
C ALA A 22 -12.75 -22.83 4.29
N VAL A 23 -11.54 -22.48 3.87
CA VAL A 23 -10.62 -23.42 3.24
C VAL A 23 -9.90 -24.18 4.36
N THR A 24 -10.17 -25.48 4.50
CA THR A 24 -9.63 -26.35 5.59
C THR A 24 -8.57 -27.35 5.11
N GLY A 25 -7.92 -27.10 3.98
CA GLY A 25 -6.88 -27.98 3.40
C GLY A 25 -5.50 -27.30 3.30
N PRO A 26 -4.42 -28.08 3.13
CA PRO A 26 -3.10 -27.53 2.86
C PRO A 26 -3.10 -26.79 1.52
N VAL A 27 -2.68 -25.52 1.54
CA VAL A 27 -2.52 -24.71 0.32
C VAL A 27 -1.20 -25.10 -0.33
N VAL A 28 -1.25 -25.52 -1.59
CA VAL A 28 -0.07 -25.64 -2.44
C VAL A 28 0.14 -24.29 -3.10
N ALA A 29 1.33 -23.72 -2.98
CA ALA A 29 1.61 -22.42 -3.58
C ALA A 29 1.49 -22.52 -5.10
N LEU A 30 0.65 -21.67 -5.68
CA LEU A 30 0.48 -21.54 -7.13
C LEU A 30 1.46 -20.47 -7.65
N ASP A 31 1.81 -20.53 -8.95
CA ASP A 31 2.68 -19.51 -9.56
C ASP A 31 2.08 -18.09 -9.48
N ASP A 32 0.76 -17.98 -9.34
CA ASP A 32 0.02 -16.72 -9.19
C ASP A 32 -0.29 -16.35 -7.73
N ASP A 33 0.37 -16.99 -6.75
CA ASP A 33 0.18 -16.64 -5.34
C ASP A 33 0.71 -15.23 -5.06
N ALA A 34 -0.21 -14.35 -4.65
CA ALA A 34 0.11 -12.97 -4.32
C ALA A 34 1.08 -12.90 -3.12
N ILE A 35 2.20 -12.21 -3.30
CA ILE A 35 3.18 -11.97 -2.23
C ILE A 35 2.89 -10.63 -1.53
N ALA A 36 2.62 -10.69 -0.23
CA ALA A 36 2.38 -9.52 0.58
C ALA A 36 3.69 -8.79 0.93
N ILE A 37 3.74 -7.48 0.69
CA ILE A 37 4.77 -6.60 1.26
C ILE A 37 4.33 -6.21 2.67
N VAL A 38 4.94 -6.82 3.68
CA VAL A 38 4.56 -6.66 5.10
C VAL A 38 5.24 -5.48 5.80
N GLY A 39 6.22 -4.85 5.16
CA GLY A 39 6.95 -3.73 5.73
C GLY A 39 7.97 -3.16 4.75
N MET A 40 8.39 -1.92 4.99
CA MET A 40 9.32 -1.18 4.14
C MET A 40 10.22 -0.29 5.01
N ASN A 41 11.45 -0.05 4.55
CA ASN A 41 12.36 0.96 5.11
C ASN A 41 13.21 1.55 3.98
N CYS A 42 13.67 2.80 4.11
CA CYS A 42 14.46 3.42 3.06
C CYS A 42 15.35 4.57 3.57
N ARG A 43 16.38 4.90 2.77
CA ARG A 43 17.11 6.17 2.86
C ARG A 43 17.30 6.75 1.48
N TYR A 44 16.81 7.97 1.27
CA TYR A 44 16.83 8.66 -0.02
C TYR A 44 17.39 10.09 0.12
N PRO A 45 17.72 10.77 -1.00
CA PRO A 45 18.08 12.18 -0.99
C PRO A 45 17.01 13.06 -0.33
N GLY A 46 17.39 14.29 0.05
CA GLY A 46 16.47 15.20 0.74
C GLY A 46 16.22 14.85 2.21
N GLY A 47 17.04 13.97 2.81
CA GLY A 47 16.91 13.61 4.22
C GLY A 47 15.77 12.65 4.54
N VAL A 48 15.31 11.88 3.54
CA VAL A 48 14.25 10.89 3.71
C VAL A 48 14.78 9.65 4.41
N GLU A 49 14.21 9.32 5.55
CA GLU A 49 14.64 8.22 6.42
C GLU A 49 13.56 7.16 6.67
N SER A 50 12.38 7.35 6.09
CA SER A 50 11.21 6.48 6.27
C SER A 50 10.30 6.50 5.04
N PRO A 51 9.47 5.47 4.85
CA PRO A 51 8.41 5.48 3.84
C PRO A 51 7.48 6.71 3.93
N GLU A 52 7.19 7.18 5.14
CA GLU A 52 6.36 8.36 5.39
C GLU A 52 7.02 9.64 4.89
N ASP A 53 8.34 9.78 5.09
CA ASP A 53 9.10 10.92 4.58
C ASP A 53 9.18 10.91 3.05
N LEU A 54 9.36 9.72 2.45
CA LEU A 54 9.30 9.56 1.00
C LEU A 54 7.94 10.02 0.47
N TRP A 55 6.86 9.58 1.10
CA TRP A 55 5.52 9.95 0.68
C TRP A 55 5.27 11.45 0.79
N ARG A 56 5.77 12.10 1.84
CA ARG A 56 5.69 13.55 2.00
C ARG A 56 6.42 14.29 0.88
N LEU A 57 7.62 13.84 0.52
CA LEU A 57 8.41 14.44 -0.55
C LEU A 57 7.70 14.34 -1.91
N VAL A 58 7.22 13.14 -2.26
CA VAL A 58 6.56 12.88 -3.55
C VAL A 58 5.22 13.60 -3.65
N SER A 59 4.39 13.55 -2.59
CA SER A 59 3.08 14.22 -2.57
C SER A 59 3.18 15.74 -2.65
N GLN A 60 4.28 16.32 -2.17
CA GLN A 60 4.58 17.75 -2.28
C GLN A 60 5.35 18.11 -3.57
N ALA A 61 5.65 17.12 -4.43
CA ALA A 61 6.45 17.28 -5.64
C ALA A 61 7.78 18.02 -5.41
N GLN A 62 8.43 17.77 -4.27
CA GLN A 62 9.69 18.41 -3.91
C GLN A 62 10.87 17.77 -4.65
N ASP A 63 11.79 18.60 -5.12
CA ASP A 63 13.06 18.16 -5.71
C ASP A 63 14.12 17.97 -4.62
N ALA A 64 14.78 16.81 -4.64
CA ALA A 64 15.80 16.41 -3.68
C ALA A 64 17.22 16.52 -4.22
N ILE A 65 17.40 17.02 -5.44
CA ILE A 65 18.72 17.19 -6.06
C ILE A 65 19.52 18.25 -5.30
N SER A 66 20.73 17.87 -4.89
CA SER A 66 21.70 18.75 -4.25
C SER A 66 23.03 18.75 -4.99
N GLY A 67 23.87 19.74 -4.72
CA GLY A 67 25.28 19.70 -5.13
C GLY A 67 26.05 18.56 -4.46
N PHE A 68 27.33 18.43 -4.85
CA PHE A 68 28.22 17.44 -4.25
C PHE A 68 28.43 17.70 -2.74
N PRO A 69 28.51 16.64 -1.92
CA PRO A 69 28.75 16.78 -0.49
C PRO A 69 30.18 17.28 -0.22
N ALA A 70 30.32 18.35 0.56
CA ALA A 70 31.62 18.96 0.89
C ALA A 70 32.48 18.15 1.88
N GLY A 71 31.91 17.11 2.51
CA GLY A 71 32.53 16.34 3.60
C GLY A 71 32.84 14.88 3.26
N ARG A 72 33.04 14.54 1.99
CA ARG A 72 33.44 13.18 1.54
C ARG A 72 34.88 13.15 1.02
N GLY A 73 35.79 13.78 1.78
CA GLY A 73 37.23 13.70 1.56
C GLY A 73 37.77 12.30 1.80
#